data_AF-A0A315AGH8-F1
#
_entry.id   AF-A0A315AGH8-F1
#
_cell.length_a   1.000
_cell.length_b   1.000
_cell.length_c   1.000
_cell.angle_alpha   90.00
_cell.angle_beta   90.00
_cell.angle_gamma   90.00
#
_symmetry.space_group_name_H-M   'P 1'
#
loop_
_entity.id
_entity.type
_entity.pdbx_description
1 polymer ?
#
loop_
_entity_poly.entity_id
_entity_poly.type
_entity_poly.pdbx_seq_one_letter_code
_entity_poly.pdbx_strand_id
1 'polypeptide(L)'
;MAFRMFFGGMTFFVAVAVPFLGSLAPLIGGLTLPLAYAYPCFMWIAIKKPKPKGVMWCANMGLGCLGLVLSALLVVAAAWNLASKGLHANFFKP
;
A
#
# COMPACT_ATOMS: atom_id res chain seq x y z
N MET A 1 -17.81 -21.05 6.82
CA MET A 1 -17.85 -21.42 5.38
C MET A 1 -18.42 -20.30 4.51
N ALA A 2 -19.55 -19.69 4.90
CA ALA A 2 -20.19 -18.58 4.18
C ALA A 2 -19.26 -17.38 3.86
N PHE A 3 -18.47 -16.91 4.82
CA PHE A 3 -17.55 -15.78 4.60
C PHE A 3 -16.53 -16.03 3.48
N ARG A 4 -15.99 -17.25 3.39
CA ARG A 4 -15.01 -17.61 2.36
C ARG A 4 -15.65 -17.65 0.96
N MET A 5 -16.88 -18.19 0.88
CA MET A 5 -17.64 -18.22 -0.38
C MET A 5 -18.04 -16.81 -0.82
N PHE A 6 -18.48 -15.96 0.11
CA PHE A 6 -18.83 -14.58 -0.18
C PHE A 6 -17.62 -13.78 -0.66
N PHE A 7 -16.49 -13.87 0.05
CA PHE A 7 -15.27 -13.18 -0.34
C PHE A 7 -14.74 -13.68 -1.68
N GLY A 8 -14.72 -15.00 -1.89
CA GLY A 8 -14.29 -15.59 -3.17
C GLY A 8 -15.20 -15.24 -4.35
N GLY A 9 -16.52 -15.22 -4.14
CA GLY A 9 -17.48 -14.79 -5.17
C GLY A 9 -17.33 -13.31 -5.52
N MET A 10 -17.14 -12.45 -4.51
CA MET A 10 -16.91 -11.02 -4.71
C MET A 10 -15.60 -10.76 -5.45
N THR A 11 -14.49 -11.41 -5.08
CA THR A 11 -13.20 -11.23 -5.77
C THR A 11 -13.25 -11.71 -7.21
N PHE A 12 -13.93 -12.83 -7.50
CA PHE A 12 -14.13 -13.33 -8.86
C PHE A 12 -14.96 -12.34 -9.71
N PHE A 13 -16.07 -11.84 -9.17
CA PHE A 13 -16.91 -10.85 -9.85
C PHE A 13 -16.13 -9.57 -10.18
N VAL A 14 -15.38 -9.06 -9.20
CA VAL A 14 -14.55 -7.86 -9.35
C VAL A 14 -13.41 -8.07 -10.35
N ALA A 15 -12.77 -9.24 -10.36
CA ALA A 15 -11.72 -9.57 -11.33
C ALA A 15 -12.24 -9.61 -12.78
N VAL A 16 -13.45 -10.13 -13.00
CA VAL A 16 -14.07 -10.20 -14.33
C VAL A 16 -14.62 -8.84 -14.77
N ALA A 17 -15.28 -8.09 -13.87
CA ALA A 17 -15.92 -6.81 -14.20
C ALA A 17 -14.94 -5.63 -14.32
N VAL A 18 -13.74 -5.74 -13.72
CA VAL A 18 -12.81 -4.61 -13.56
C VAL A 18 -11.38 -5.06 -13.93
N PRO A 19 -11.06 -5.29 -15.22
CA PRO A 19 -9.77 -5.83 -15.64
C PRO A 19 -8.59 -4.86 -15.44
N PHE A 20 -8.85 -3.62 -15.02
CA PHE A 20 -7.84 -2.60 -14.76
C PHE A 20 -7.33 -2.55 -13.30
N LEU A 21 -7.88 -3.38 -12.40
CA LEU A 21 -7.45 -3.45 -10.99
C LEU A 21 -5.98 -3.79 -10.81
N GLY A 22 -5.40 -4.60 -11.70
CA GLY A 22 -3.96 -4.89 -11.67
C GLY A 22 -3.10 -3.63 -11.82
N SER A 23 -3.56 -2.64 -12.60
CA SER A 23 -2.87 -1.36 -12.77
C SER A 23 -3.01 -0.41 -11.57
N LEU A 24 -4.01 -0.64 -10.70
CA LEU A 24 -4.25 0.11 -9.46
C LEU A 24 -3.54 -0.52 -8.26
N ALA A 25 -3.13 -1.79 -8.35
CA ALA A 25 -2.44 -2.50 -7.28
C ALA A 25 -1.20 -1.75 -6.74
N PRO A 26 -0.34 -1.10 -7.55
CA PRO A 26 0.78 -0.32 -7.05
C PRO A 26 0.35 0.93 -6.25
N LEU A 27 -0.77 1.56 -6.60
CA LEU A 27 -1.34 2.68 -5.83
C LEU A 27 -1.85 2.20 -4.46
N ILE A 28 -2.63 1.13 -4.45
CA ILE A 28 -3.22 0.57 -3.22
C ILE A 28 -2.10 0.02 -2.31
N GLY A 29 -1.12 -0.67 -2.87
CA GLY A 29 0.07 -1.13 -2.15
C GLY A 29 0.89 0.05 -1.60
N GLY A 30 1.09 1.08 -2.42
CA GLY A 30 1.71 2.36 -2.04
C GLY A 30 1.09 2.98 -0.80
N LEU A 31 -0.25 3.05 -0.74
CA LEU A 31 -1.01 3.66 0.36
C LEU A 31 -1.03 2.82 1.64
N THR A 32 -0.85 1.50 1.54
CA THR A 32 -0.87 0.61 2.72
C THR A 32 0.51 0.48 3.39
N LEU A 33 1.60 0.82 2.68
CA LEU A 33 2.97 0.79 3.21
C LEU A 33 3.21 1.64 4.47
N PRO A 34 2.69 2.88 4.61
CA PRO A 34 2.81 3.64 5.85
C PRO A 34 2.13 2.92 7.03
N LEU A 35 1.00 2.28 6.77
CA LEU A 35 0.24 1.57 7.79
C LEU A 35 0.93 0.26 8.20
N ALA A 36 1.52 -0.46 7.25
CA ALA A 36 2.19 -1.73 7.51
C ALA A 36 3.61 -1.56 8.09
N TYR A 37 4.33 -0.51 7.70
CA TYR A 37 5.76 -0.35 8.00
C TYR A 37 6.05 0.83 8.93
N ALA A 38 5.52 2.03 8.61
CA ALA A 38 5.79 3.23 9.40
C ALA A 38 5.06 3.20 10.74
N TYR A 39 3.80 2.76 10.75
CA TYR A 39 2.98 2.69 11.97
C TYR A 39 3.60 1.86 13.10
N PRO A 40 4.02 0.59 12.93
CA PRO A 40 4.64 -0.16 14.02
C PRO A 40 5.98 0.44 14.47
N CYS A 41 6.75 1.05 13.57
CA CYS A 41 8.01 1.73 13.91
C CYS A 41 7.76 2.93 14.84
N PHE A 42 6.84 3.82 14.47
CA PHE A 42 6.47 4.98 15.28
C PHE A 42 5.76 4.58 16.57
N MET A 43 4.87 3.59 16.51
CA MET A 43 4.17 3.06 17.69
C MET A 43 5.14 2.48 18.71
N TRP A 44 6.15 1.73 18.28
CA TRP A 44 7.18 1.21 19.18
C TRP A 44 7.98 2.33 19.85
N ILE A 45 8.34 3.38 19.11
CA ILE A 45 9.04 4.55 19.69
C ILE A 45 8.16 5.25 20.73
N ALA A 46 6.87 5.42 20.44
CA ALA A 46 5.90 6.05 21.33
C ALA A 46 5.71 5.25 22.64
N ILE A 47 5.64 3.92 22.56
CA ILE A 47 5.45 3.03 23.71
C ILE A 47 6.73 2.91 24.55
N LYS A 48 7.88 2.66 23.91
CA LYS A 48 9.12 2.36 24.64
C LYS A 48 9.86 3.59 25.12
N LYS A 49 9.55 4.79 24.61
CA LYS A 49 10.22 6.06 24.96
C LYS A 49 11.75 5.88 25.08
N PRO A 50 12.43 5.25 24.10
CA PRO A 50 13.86 4.97 24.21
C PRO A 50 14.63 6.29 24.32
N LYS A 51 15.82 6.25 24.93
CA LYS A 51 16.68 7.44 25.04
C LYS A 51 16.86 8.07 23.65
N PRO A 52 16.61 9.39 23.50
CA PRO A 52 16.81 10.06 22.23
C PRO A 52 18.26 9.87 21.79
N LYS A 53 18.47 9.50 20.52
CA LYS A 53 19.76 9.15 19.89
C LYS A 53 20.35 7.75 20.19
N GLY A 54 19.59 6.84 20.82
CA GLY A 54 19.99 5.43 20.87
C GLY A 54 19.97 4.78 19.48
N VAL A 55 20.81 3.76 19.25
CA VAL A 55 20.89 3.03 17.97
C VAL A 55 19.52 2.50 17.53
N MET A 56 18.74 1.92 18.46
CA MET A 56 17.39 1.43 18.17
C MET A 56 16.40 2.55 17.86
N TRP A 57 16.54 3.73 18.48
CA TRP A 57 15.70 4.89 18.16
C TRP A 57 16.01 5.41 16.75
N CYS A 58 17.30 5.50 16.39
CA CYS A 58 17.72 5.91 15.06
C CYS A 58 17.28 4.91 13.99
N ALA A 59 17.41 3.61 14.25
CA ALA A 59 16.97 2.56 13.33
C ALA A 59 15.46 2.62 13.11
N ASN A 60 14.64 2.69 14.16
CA ASN A 60 13.18 2.71 14.00
C ASN A 60 12.66 4.03 13.41
N MET A 61 13.27 5.17 13.75
CA MET A 61 12.94 6.45 13.11
C MET A 61 13.35 6.45 11.63
N GLY A 62 14.54 5.93 11.33
CA GLY A 62 15.05 5.79 9.97
C GLY A 62 14.15 4.91 9.12
N LEU A 63 13.85 3.69 9.58
CA LEU A 63 12.95 2.74 8.91
C LEU A 63 11.53 3.31 8.73
N GLY A 64 11.00 4.01 9.73
CA GLY A 64 9.71 4.68 9.64
C GLY A 64 9.68 5.77 8.56
N CYS A 65 10.70 6.65 8.53
CA CYS A 65 10.84 7.65 7.48
C CYS A 65 11.04 7.03 6.10
N LEU A 66 11.89 6.01 5.99
CA LEU A 66 12.16 5.30 4.73
C LEU A 66 10.87 4.67 4.18
N GLY A 67 10.07 4.04 5.04
CA GLY A 67 8.77 3.47 4.66
C GLY A 67 7.78 4.54 4.16
N LEU A 68 7.79 5.73 4.75
CA LEU A 68 6.92 6.84 4.37
C LEU A 68 7.36 7.49 3.04
N VAL A 69 8.67 7.66 2.85
CA VAL A 69 9.26 8.14 1.59
C VAL A 69 9.01 7.14 0.45
N LEU A 70 9.23 5.84 0.70
CA LEU A 70 8.95 4.78 -0.27
C LEU A 70 7.46 4.75 -0.66
N SER A 71 6.56 4.90 0.31
CA SER A 71 5.12 5.01 0.03
C SER A 71 4.80 6.19 -0.88
N ALA A 72 5.31 7.38 -0.57
CA ALA A 72 5.08 8.57 -1.40
C ALA A 72 5.64 8.38 -2.83
N LEU A 73 6.87 7.85 -2.96
CA LEU A 73 7.49 7.54 -4.25
C LEU A 73 6.65 6.56 -5.05
N LEU A 74 6.15 5.49 -4.42
CA LEU A 74 5.32 4.49 -5.09
C LEU A 74 3.97 5.06 -5.52
N VAL A 75 3.32 5.87 -4.69
CA VAL A 75 2.07 6.54 -5.06
C VAL A 75 2.27 7.48 -6.22
N VAL A 76 3.32 8.31 -6.20
CA VAL A 76 3.65 9.23 -7.30
C VAL A 76 3.99 8.46 -8.58
N ALA A 77 4.83 7.43 -8.49
CA ALA A 77 5.22 6.62 -9.64
C ALA A 77 4.03 5.87 -10.23
N ALA A 78 3.14 5.35 -9.39
CA ALA A 78 1.95 4.65 -9.84
C ALA A 78 0.93 5.62 -10.46
N ALA A 79 0.74 6.82 -9.87
CA ALA A 79 -0.07 7.87 -10.46
C ALA A 79 0.48 8.35 -11.81
N TRP A 80 1.80 8.51 -11.92
CA TRP A 80 2.47 8.87 -13.18
C TRP A 80 2.32 7.79 -14.25
N ASN A 81 2.48 6.52 -13.89
CA ASN A 81 2.23 5.40 -14.79
C ASN A 81 0.77 5.37 -15.26
N LEU A 82 -0.16 5.66 -14.36
CA LEU A 82 -1.59 5.71 -14.69
C LEU A 82 -1.92 6.88 -15.63
N ALA A 83 -1.33 8.05 -15.39
CA ALA A 83 -1.51 9.23 -16.23
C ALA A 83 -0.88 9.06 -17.62
N SER A 84 0.31 8.47 -17.70
CA SER A 84 1.06 8.30 -18.96
C SER A 84 0.54 7.16 -19.83
N LYS A 85 0.16 6.01 -19.23
CA LYS A 85 -0.37 4.87 -19.98
C LYS A 85 -1.87 4.96 -20.22
N GLY A 86 -2.56 5.86 -19.50
CA GLY A 86 -4.00 5.94 -19.46
C GLY A 86 -4.61 4.73 -18.75
N LEU A 87 -5.72 4.94 -18.04
CA LEU A 87 -6.53 3.82 -17.58
C LEU A 87 -7.24 3.27 -18.82
N HIS A 88 -6.75 2.16 -19.38
CA HIS A 88 -7.43 1.46 -20.47
C HIS A 88 -8.65 0.74 -19.89
N ALA A 89 -9.65 1.54 -19.50
CA ALA A 89 -10.89 1.16 -18.82
C ALA A 89 -11.82 0.40 -19.78
N ASN A 90 -11.36 -0.74 -20.26
CA ASN A 90 -12.20 -1.72 -20.92
C ASN A 90 -13.00 -2.42 -19.83
N PHE A 91 -14.09 -1.79 -19.35
CA PHE A 91 -15.02 -2.41 -18.40
C PHE A 91 -15.59 -3.73 -18.96
N PHE A 92 -15.71 -3.81 -20.28
CA PHE A 92 -15.94 -5.03 -21.03
C PHE A 92 -14.98 -5.03 -22.22
N LYS A 93 -14.01 -5.94 -22.21
CA LYS A 93 -13.36 -6.35 -23.45
C LYS A 93 -14.23 -7.51 -23.99
N PRO A 94 -14.88 -7.39 -25.17
CA PRO A 94 -15.41 -8.57 -25.83
C PRO A 94 -14.31 -9.60 -26.10
#